data_AF-S9UK47-F1
#
_entry.id   AF-S9UK47-F1
#
_cell.length_a   1.000
_cell.length_b   1.000
_cell.length_c   1.000
_cell.angle_alpha   90.00
_cell.angle_beta   90.00
_cell.angle_gamma   90.00
#
_symmetry.space_group_name_H-M   'P 1'
#
loop_
_entity.id
_entity.type
_entity.pdbx_description
1 polymer ?
#
loop_
_entity_poly.entity_id
_entity_poly.type
_entity_poly.pdbx_seq_one_letter_code
_entity_poly.pdbx_strand_id
1 'polypeptide(L)'
;MCAQRAQGPCVLTSDVYNKAEAIFNSLQNEEKLVSFLDCLTLLRGMGMNPTSTDMDRLKERMTEPVLRLEQWRREEELKREKERRKEELKDKKKRGAGKTGKPDAKKQKGQEDEDAEKKDVKIIPVEEIKNIDWNIFISCTEEMYRDATSEEKEVYKALKIFREGREPKVMTRQRLLEILTTSGDNILAPAEVKLLETLLPEECPYDELAARIQGTYTPPTAQELAQKAEAEELERKRLEELKKPPVDDPLAGL
;
A
#
# COMPACT_ATOMS: atom_id res chain seq x y z
N MET A 1 -2.43 -33.34 13.77
CA MET A 1 -1.86 -32.11 13.19
C MET A 1 -1.25 -32.47 11.85
N CYS A 2 -1.95 -32.19 10.73
CA CYS A 2 -1.41 -32.47 9.39
C CYS A 2 -0.65 -31.24 8.91
N ALA A 3 0.66 -31.37 8.70
CA ALA A 3 1.44 -30.36 8.02
C ALA A 3 0.91 -30.20 6.58
N GLN A 4 0.30 -29.05 6.28
CA GLN A 4 0.06 -28.64 4.90
C GLN A 4 1.43 -28.56 4.22
N ARG A 5 1.71 -29.47 3.29
CA ARG A 5 2.81 -29.27 2.35
C ARG A 5 2.47 -28.01 1.56
N ALA A 6 3.14 -26.91 1.88
CA ALA A 6 3.04 -25.68 1.11
C ALA A 6 3.40 -26.03 -0.35
N GLN A 7 2.46 -25.82 -1.27
CA GLN A 7 2.79 -25.81 -2.69
C GLN A 7 3.79 -24.67 -2.91
N GLY A 8 4.86 -24.94 -3.66
CA GLY A 8 5.86 -23.93 -4.00
C GLY A 8 5.24 -22.80 -4.84
N PRO A 9 5.93 -21.65 -4.94
CA PRO A 9 5.43 -20.52 -5.70
C PRO A 9 5.28 -20.87 -7.18
N CYS A 10 4.23 -20.32 -7.79
CA CYS A 10 3.98 -20.40 -9.23
C CYS A 10 4.75 -19.30 -9.97
N VAL A 11 4.92 -19.46 -11.27
CA VAL A 11 5.56 -18.43 -12.11
C VAL A 11 4.56 -17.31 -12.40
N LEU A 12 4.98 -16.07 -12.18
CA LEU A 12 4.20 -14.89 -12.58
C LEU A 12 4.19 -14.77 -14.11
N THR A 13 2.99 -14.82 -14.69
CA THR A 13 2.81 -14.57 -16.13
C THR A 13 2.81 -13.07 -16.42
N SER A 14 3.17 -12.71 -17.65
CA SER A 14 3.16 -11.31 -18.10
C SER A 14 1.79 -10.65 -17.95
N ASP A 15 0.71 -11.40 -18.14
CA ASP A 15 -0.66 -10.87 -17.98
C ASP A 15 -0.97 -10.50 -16.52
N VAL A 16 -0.54 -11.33 -15.57
CA VAL A 16 -0.72 -11.06 -14.14
C VAL A 16 0.13 -9.87 -13.72
N TYR A 17 1.37 -9.80 -14.22
CA TYR A 17 2.25 -8.65 -14.00
C TYR A 17 1.63 -7.34 -14.50
N ASN A 18 1.16 -7.31 -15.75
CA ASN A 18 0.57 -6.11 -16.36
C ASN A 18 -0.70 -5.66 -15.63
N LYS A 19 -1.54 -6.61 -15.18
CA LYS A 19 -2.72 -6.31 -14.36
C LYS A 19 -2.32 -5.71 -13.02
N ALA A 20 -1.36 -6.32 -12.34
CA ALA A 20 -0.86 -5.82 -11.06
C ALA A 20 -0.26 -4.43 -11.19
N GLU A 21 0.50 -4.16 -12.26
CA GLU A 21 1.10 -2.85 -12.53
C GLU A 21 0.01 -1.79 -12.79
N ALA A 22 -1.03 -2.12 -13.56
CA ALA A 22 -2.15 -1.21 -13.78
C ALA A 22 -2.87 -0.84 -12.47
N ILE A 23 -3.07 -1.80 -11.59
CA ILE A 23 -3.69 -1.58 -10.28
C ILE A 23 -2.75 -0.77 -9.37
N PHE A 24 -1.46 -1.10 -9.36
CA PHE A 24 -0.45 -0.35 -8.62
C PHE A 24 -0.44 1.13 -9.01
N ASN A 25 -0.45 1.41 -10.32
CA ASN A 25 -0.50 2.77 -10.84
C ASN A 25 -1.77 3.54 -10.43
N SER A 26 -2.87 2.84 -10.16
CA SER A 26 -4.12 3.46 -9.69
C SER A 26 -4.14 3.75 -8.17
N LEU A 27 -3.32 3.03 -7.40
CA LEU A 27 -3.26 3.14 -5.93
C LEU A 27 -2.06 3.97 -5.45
N GLN A 28 -1.08 4.22 -6.31
CA GLN A 28 0.14 4.93 -5.94
C GLN A 28 -0.12 6.40 -5.58
N ASN A 29 0.63 6.89 -4.61
CA ASN A 29 0.67 8.31 -4.25
C ASN A 29 1.52 9.14 -5.24
N GLU A 30 1.66 10.44 -4.99
CA GLU A 30 2.49 11.35 -5.81
C GLU A 30 3.96 10.90 -5.94
N GLU A 31 4.45 10.12 -4.98
CA GLU A 31 5.81 9.57 -4.97
C GLU A 31 5.93 8.21 -5.66
N LYS A 32 4.86 7.71 -6.29
CA LYS A 32 4.75 6.38 -6.93
C LYS A 32 4.86 5.21 -5.95
N LEU A 33 4.28 5.37 -4.76
CA LEU A 33 4.35 4.37 -3.69
C LEU A 33 2.97 4.01 -3.19
N VAL A 34 2.83 2.77 -2.72
CA VAL A 34 1.58 2.25 -2.15
C VAL A 34 1.75 1.94 -0.66
N SER A 35 0.63 1.88 0.06
CA SER A 35 0.61 1.44 1.45
C SER A 35 0.58 -0.08 1.57
N PHE A 36 0.91 -0.63 2.74
CA PHE A 36 0.77 -2.06 2.97
C PHE A 36 -0.69 -2.54 2.89
N LEU A 37 -1.67 -1.68 3.21
CA LEU A 37 -3.08 -2.01 3.06
C LEU A 37 -3.46 -2.22 1.60
N ASP A 38 -2.88 -1.44 0.69
CA ASP A 38 -3.09 -1.56 -0.76
C ASP A 38 -2.52 -2.87 -1.33
N CYS A 39 -1.57 -3.50 -0.63
CA CYS A 39 -1.02 -4.79 -1.05
C CYS A 39 -2.08 -5.89 -1.04
N LEU A 40 -3.06 -5.84 -0.13
CA LEU A 40 -4.19 -6.77 -0.13
C LEU A 40 -4.98 -6.67 -1.45
N THR A 41 -5.23 -5.43 -1.87
CA THR A 41 -5.94 -5.11 -3.11
C THR A 41 -5.15 -5.59 -4.34
N LEU A 42 -3.83 -5.36 -4.34
CA LEU A 42 -2.93 -5.79 -5.42
C LEU A 42 -2.88 -7.31 -5.56
N LEU A 43 -2.73 -8.04 -4.45
CA LEU A 43 -2.72 -9.51 -4.45
C LEU A 43 -4.04 -10.08 -4.98
N ARG A 44 -5.18 -9.48 -4.60
CA ARG A 44 -6.48 -9.86 -5.18
C ARG A 44 -6.54 -9.56 -6.67
N GLY A 45 -6.02 -8.43 -7.11
CA GLY A 45 -5.85 -8.07 -8.52
C GLY A 45 -4.98 -9.04 -9.32
N MET A 46 -4.01 -9.68 -8.67
CA MET A 46 -3.15 -10.71 -9.23
C MET A 46 -3.82 -12.08 -9.31
N GLY A 47 -5.04 -12.22 -8.78
CA GLY A 47 -5.79 -13.47 -8.79
C GLY A 47 -5.66 -14.29 -7.51
N MET A 48 -5.01 -13.77 -6.47
CA MET A 48 -4.78 -14.46 -5.19
C MET A 48 -5.83 -14.12 -4.14
N ASN A 49 -6.09 -15.03 -3.21
CA ASN A 49 -6.91 -14.78 -2.03
C ASN A 49 -6.03 -14.82 -0.78
N PRO A 50 -5.27 -13.75 -0.49
CA PRO A 50 -4.32 -13.76 0.62
C PRO A 50 -5.03 -13.92 1.97
N THR A 51 -4.51 -14.85 2.78
CA THR A 51 -4.88 -15.02 4.18
C THR A 51 -4.14 -14.03 5.07
N SER A 52 -4.51 -13.91 6.35
CA SER A 52 -3.75 -13.11 7.32
C SER A 52 -2.30 -13.58 7.40
N THR A 53 -2.05 -14.89 7.38
CA THR A 53 -0.70 -15.46 7.36
C THR A 53 0.09 -15.10 6.09
N ASP A 54 -0.57 -15.02 4.93
CA ASP A 54 0.08 -14.55 3.71
C ASP A 54 0.49 -13.07 3.83
N MET A 55 -0.40 -12.24 4.39
CA MET A 55 -0.09 -10.83 4.65
C MET A 55 1.07 -10.69 5.64
N ASP A 56 1.09 -11.44 6.74
CA ASP A 56 2.19 -11.41 7.72
C ASP A 56 3.53 -11.80 7.06
N ARG A 57 3.53 -12.85 6.24
CA ARG A 57 4.72 -13.27 5.47
C ARG A 57 5.17 -12.20 4.48
N LEU A 58 4.23 -11.54 3.79
CA LEU A 58 4.55 -10.45 2.88
C LEU A 58 5.18 -9.28 3.65
N LYS A 59 4.64 -8.94 4.83
CA LYS A 59 5.16 -7.90 5.72
C LYS A 59 6.60 -8.19 6.15
N GLU A 60 6.87 -9.41 6.62
CA GLU A 60 8.22 -9.85 7.00
C GLU A 60 9.21 -9.69 5.85
N ARG A 61 8.81 -10.12 4.64
CA ARG A 61 9.65 -10.05 3.43
C ARG A 61 9.90 -8.62 2.95
N MET A 62 8.91 -7.74 3.09
CA MET A 62 9.02 -6.33 2.67
C MET A 62 9.81 -5.46 3.66
N THR A 63 9.89 -5.87 4.93
CA THR A 63 10.46 -5.04 5.99
C THR A 63 11.90 -4.61 5.66
N GLU A 64 12.78 -5.54 5.32
CA GLU A 64 14.18 -5.21 5.02
C GLU A 64 14.36 -4.40 3.72
N PRO A 65 13.77 -4.78 2.57
CA PRO A 65 13.83 -3.99 1.34
C PRO A 65 13.31 -2.56 1.49
N VAL A 66 12.20 -2.36 2.21
CA VAL A 66 11.63 -1.02 2.46
C VAL A 66 12.57 -0.20 3.33
N LEU A 67 13.07 -0.77 4.43
CA LEU A 67 14.03 -0.08 5.30
C LEU A 67 15.31 0.32 4.55
N ARG A 68 15.84 -0.56 3.69
CA ARG A 68 17.02 -0.26 2.87
C ARG A 68 16.75 0.87 1.88
N LEU A 69 15.57 0.89 1.25
CA LEU A 69 15.18 1.96 0.35
C LEU A 69 15.02 3.30 1.08
N GLU A 70 14.43 3.31 2.27
CA GLU A 70 14.32 4.52 3.09
C GLU A 70 15.69 5.07 3.51
N GLN A 71 16.59 4.19 3.94
CA GLN A 71 17.96 4.58 4.29
C GLN A 71 18.67 5.21 3.10
N TRP A 72 18.59 4.58 1.93
CA TRP A 72 19.17 5.09 0.70
C TRP A 72 18.60 6.46 0.30
N ARG A 73 17.28 6.66 0.42
CA ARG A 73 16.64 7.97 0.16
C ARG A 73 17.13 9.06 1.12
N ARG A 74 17.26 8.75 2.42
CA ARG A 74 17.81 9.69 3.42
C ARG A 74 19.26 10.05 3.13
N GLU A 75 20.07 9.08 2.71
CA GLU A 75 21.47 9.30 2.33
C GLU A 75 21.60 10.19 1.09
N GLU A 76 20.78 9.95 0.07
CA GLU A 76 20.73 10.77 -1.15
C GLU A 76 20.26 12.20 -0.86
N GLU A 77 19.27 12.38 0.01
CA GLU A 77 18.82 13.72 0.44
C GLU A 77 19.93 14.48 1.17
N LEU A 78 20.63 13.81 2.10
CA LEU A 78 21.75 14.38 2.83
C LEU A 78 22.93 14.72 1.90
N LYS A 79 23.16 13.92 0.86
CA LYS A 79 24.17 14.20 -0.18
C LYS A 79 23.78 15.42 -1.03
N ARG A 80 22.53 15.52 -1.46
CA ARG A 80 22.01 16.69 -2.19
C ARG A 80 22.08 17.96 -1.34
N GLU A 81 21.77 17.88 -0.04
CA GLU A 81 21.90 19.02 0.86
C GLU A 81 23.36 19.45 1.01
N LYS A 82 24.30 18.49 1.16
CA LYS A 82 25.74 18.78 1.18
C LYS A 82 26.22 19.42 -0.13
N GLU A 83 25.70 19.00 -1.29
CA GLU A 83 26.01 19.62 -2.59
C GLU A 83 25.45 21.03 -2.70
N ARG A 84 24.18 21.26 -2.33
CA ARG A 84 23.58 22.60 -2.29
C ARG A 84 24.36 23.54 -1.37
N ARG A 85 24.74 23.10 -0.17
CA ARG A 85 25.58 23.90 0.74
C ARG A 85 26.95 24.21 0.13
N LYS A 86 27.57 23.26 -0.58
CA LYS A 86 28.84 23.49 -1.29
C LYS A 86 28.69 24.50 -2.42
N GLU A 87 27.59 24.49 -3.16
CA GLU A 87 27.29 25.48 -4.20
C GLU A 87 27.00 26.86 -3.62
N GLU A 88 26.20 26.96 -2.57
CA GLU A 88 25.93 28.23 -1.86
C GLU A 88 27.22 28.85 -1.28
N LEU A 89 28.13 28.03 -0.76
CA LEU A 89 29.45 28.48 -0.28
C LEU A 89 30.36 28.93 -1.44
N LYS A 90 30.33 28.23 -2.60
CA LYS A 90 31.07 28.64 -3.80
C LYS A 90 30.52 29.94 -4.39
N ASP A 91 29.22 30.15 -4.38
CA ASP A 91 28.58 31.38 -4.87
C ASP A 91 28.80 32.56 -3.94
N LYS A 92 28.77 32.35 -2.61
CA LYS A 92 29.21 33.38 -1.64
C LYS A 92 30.68 33.76 -1.85
N LYS A 93 31.56 32.79 -2.15
CA LYS A 93 32.99 33.05 -2.41
C LYS A 93 33.23 33.77 -3.74
N LYS A 94 32.43 33.50 -4.79
CA LYS A 94 32.49 34.23 -6.07
C LYS A 94 31.97 35.66 -5.95
N ARG A 95 30.91 35.91 -5.16
CA ARG A 95 30.39 37.26 -4.90
C ARG A 95 31.23 38.08 -3.91
N GLY A 96 32.06 37.43 -3.09
CA GLY A 96 33.01 38.07 -2.18
C GLY A 96 34.39 38.40 -2.76
N ALA A 97 34.70 37.96 -3.99
CA ALA A 97 36.00 38.18 -4.65
C ALA A 97 36.13 39.57 -5.32
N GLY A 98 35.54 40.59 -4.70
CA GLY A 98 35.51 41.96 -5.19
C GLY A 98 35.77 42.98 -4.09
N LYS A 99 36.86 42.82 -3.33
CA LYS A 99 37.51 43.91 -2.57
C LYS A 99 38.94 43.48 -2.22
N THR A 100 39.87 43.83 -3.10
CA THR A 100 41.31 43.85 -2.83
C THR A 100 41.62 44.82 -1.70
N GLY A 101 42.07 44.31 -0.57
CA GLY A 101 42.58 45.09 0.55
C GLY A 101 43.38 44.22 1.53
N LYS A 102 44.70 44.19 1.32
CA LYS A 102 45.87 43.79 2.16
C LYS A 102 45.74 42.66 3.21
N PRO A 103 46.77 41.79 3.33
CA PRO A 103 46.75 40.66 4.25
C PRO A 103 47.12 41.12 5.66
N ASP A 104 46.36 40.70 6.67
CA ASP A 104 46.87 40.64 8.02
C ASP A 104 46.65 39.23 8.59
N ALA A 105 47.74 38.71 9.15
CA ALA A 105 47.88 37.34 9.55
C ALA A 105 47.22 37.13 10.92
N LYS A 106 46.18 36.29 10.99
CA LYS A 106 45.90 35.52 12.20
C LYS A 106 45.14 34.24 11.86
N LYS A 107 45.90 33.14 11.86
CA LYS A 107 45.36 31.79 12.03
C LYS A 107 44.63 31.72 13.38
N GLN A 108 43.33 31.46 13.34
CA GLN A 108 42.69 30.55 14.28
C GLN A 108 41.84 29.59 13.46
N LYS A 109 42.44 28.44 13.16
CA LYS A 109 41.75 27.16 12.93
C LYS A 109 40.86 26.94 14.16
N GLY A 110 39.58 26.64 14.04
CA GLY A 110 39.06 25.48 13.35
C GLY A 110 38.64 24.50 14.43
N GLN A 111 37.43 24.70 14.96
CA GLN A 111 36.81 23.82 15.94
C GLN A 111 35.31 24.16 16.06
N GLU A 112 34.54 23.90 15.00
CA GLU A 112 33.07 24.02 15.09
C GLU A 112 32.30 23.12 14.10
N ASP A 113 32.96 22.17 13.43
CA ASP A 113 32.33 21.33 12.39
C ASP A 113 32.42 19.81 12.65
N GLU A 114 32.76 19.36 13.86
CA GLU A 114 32.81 17.92 14.20
C GLU A 114 31.69 17.43 15.15
N ASP A 115 30.84 18.31 15.70
CA ASP A 115 29.74 17.91 16.60
C ASP A 115 28.36 17.81 15.92
N ALA A 116 28.29 17.90 14.59
CA ALA A 116 27.05 17.69 13.84
C ALA A 116 26.83 16.24 13.37
N GLU A 117 27.79 15.33 13.60
CA GLU A 117 27.77 13.96 13.05
C GLU A 117 27.18 12.87 13.95
N LYS A 118 26.64 13.23 15.13
CA LYS A 118 25.95 12.25 16.00
C LYS A 118 24.62 12.78 16.51
N LYS A 119 23.73 13.18 15.60
CA LYS A 119 22.32 13.06 15.92
C LYS A 119 21.98 11.59 15.80
N ASP A 120 21.93 10.91 16.95
CA ASP A 120 21.31 9.60 17.11
C ASP A 120 20.06 9.56 16.24
N VAL A 121 20.14 8.75 15.18
CA VAL A 121 19.05 8.51 14.26
C VAL A 121 17.98 7.84 15.10
N LYS A 122 17.01 8.64 15.52
CA LYS A 122 15.83 8.20 16.25
C LYS A 122 15.14 7.17 15.36
N ILE A 123 15.37 5.89 15.64
CA ILE A 123 14.72 4.77 14.97
C ILE A 123 13.22 4.98 15.19
N ILE A 124 12.53 5.44 14.16
CA ILE A 124 11.08 5.60 14.19
C ILE A 124 10.50 4.18 14.23
N PRO A 125 9.56 3.89 15.15
CA PRO A 125 8.96 2.57 15.27
C PRO A 125 8.37 2.08 13.94
N VAL A 126 8.51 0.77 13.69
CA VAL A 126 8.14 0.00 12.49
C VAL A 126 6.62 -0.17 12.36
N GLU A 127 5.85 0.89 12.61
CA GLU A 127 4.42 0.72 12.88
C GLU A 127 3.52 0.75 11.65
N GLU A 128 4.01 1.11 10.47
CA GLU A 128 3.33 0.77 9.21
C GLU A 128 4.37 0.77 8.11
N ILE A 129 4.50 -0.36 7.38
CA ILE A 129 5.24 -0.37 6.11
C ILE A 129 4.46 0.57 5.18
N LYS A 130 4.89 1.82 5.15
CA LYS A 130 4.44 2.82 4.19
C LYS A 130 5.49 2.88 3.10
N ASN A 131 5.13 3.39 1.93
CA ASN A 131 6.08 3.69 0.87
C ASN A 131 6.66 2.46 0.14
N ILE A 132 5.80 1.50 -0.21
CA ILE A 132 6.20 0.31 -0.95
C ILE A 132 6.35 0.67 -2.44
N ASP A 133 7.56 0.46 -2.98
CA ASP A 133 7.86 0.61 -4.41
C ASP A 133 7.41 -0.63 -5.19
N TRP A 134 7.09 -0.44 -6.47
CA TRP A 134 6.68 -1.52 -7.38
C TRP A 134 7.67 -2.69 -7.40
N ASN A 135 8.97 -2.41 -7.45
CA ASN A 135 9.99 -3.45 -7.52
C ASN A 135 10.06 -4.28 -6.24
N ILE A 136 9.90 -3.61 -5.09
CA ILE A 136 9.82 -4.29 -3.80
C ILE A 136 8.58 -5.18 -3.78
N PHE A 137 7.41 -4.62 -4.12
CA PHE A 137 6.15 -5.35 -4.15
C PHE A 137 6.24 -6.61 -5.01
N ILE A 138 6.67 -6.48 -6.26
CA ILE A 138 6.66 -7.62 -7.18
C ILE A 138 7.69 -8.68 -6.79
N SER A 139 8.90 -8.28 -6.36
CA SER A 139 9.94 -9.24 -5.93
C SER A 139 9.53 -10.04 -4.70
N CYS A 140 8.87 -9.40 -3.73
CA CYS A 140 8.41 -10.09 -2.53
C CYS A 140 7.19 -10.98 -2.81
N THR A 141 6.32 -10.56 -3.74
CA THR A 141 5.11 -11.29 -4.11
C THR A 141 5.41 -12.50 -5.00
N GLU A 142 6.40 -12.41 -5.89
CA GLU A 142 6.80 -13.50 -6.78
C GLU A 142 7.13 -14.78 -6.01
N GLU A 143 7.80 -14.67 -4.86
CA GLU A 143 8.18 -15.81 -4.03
C GLU A 143 7.03 -16.49 -3.27
N MET A 144 5.84 -15.87 -3.26
CA MET A 144 4.64 -16.43 -2.62
C MET A 144 3.46 -16.56 -3.58
N TYR A 145 3.65 -16.21 -4.85
CA TYR A 145 2.60 -16.18 -5.83
C TYR A 145 2.00 -17.58 -6.03
N ARG A 146 0.67 -17.64 -6.11
CA ARG A 146 -0.10 -18.84 -6.41
C ARG A 146 -0.95 -18.57 -7.64
N ASP A 147 -0.89 -19.50 -8.59
CA ASP A 147 -1.68 -19.41 -9.81
C ASP A 147 -3.16 -19.67 -9.54
N ALA A 148 -3.98 -19.37 -10.56
CA ALA A 148 -5.41 -19.48 -10.45
C ALA A 148 -5.89 -20.88 -10.05
N THR A 149 -5.27 -21.91 -10.65
CA THR A 149 -5.61 -23.30 -10.37
C THR A 149 -5.27 -23.70 -8.93
N SER A 150 -4.19 -23.19 -8.36
CA SER A 150 -3.83 -23.47 -6.96
C SER A 150 -4.77 -22.76 -6.00
N GLU A 151 -5.08 -21.49 -6.26
CA GLU A 151 -6.03 -20.69 -5.48
C GLU A 151 -7.44 -21.29 -5.49
N GLU A 152 -7.95 -21.69 -6.66
CA GLU A 152 -9.26 -22.34 -6.80
C GLU A 152 -9.33 -23.64 -5.96
N LYS A 153 -8.26 -24.44 -5.96
CA LYS A 153 -8.19 -25.67 -5.14
C LYS A 153 -8.19 -25.37 -3.65
N GLU A 154 -7.56 -24.28 -3.21
CA GLU A 154 -7.56 -23.87 -1.80
C GLU A 154 -8.94 -23.35 -1.37
N VAL A 155 -9.56 -22.49 -2.18
CA VAL A 155 -10.93 -22.01 -1.95
C VAL A 155 -11.91 -23.18 -1.90
N TYR A 156 -11.80 -24.13 -2.82
CA TYR A 156 -12.64 -25.33 -2.82
C TYR A 156 -12.49 -26.16 -1.54
N LYS A 157 -11.25 -26.36 -1.07
CA LYS A 157 -10.99 -27.06 0.20
C LYS A 157 -11.59 -26.33 1.39
N ALA A 158 -11.52 -25.00 1.41
CA ALA A 158 -12.13 -24.18 2.45
C ALA A 158 -13.67 -24.29 2.42
N LEU A 159 -14.27 -24.18 1.23
CA LEU A 159 -15.71 -24.31 1.05
C LEU A 159 -16.25 -25.69 1.46
N LYS A 160 -15.43 -26.74 1.34
CA LYS A 160 -15.80 -28.10 1.76
C LYS A 160 -16.14 -28.22 3.25
N ILE A 161 -15.63 -27.32 4.09
CA ILE A 161 -15.94 -27.29 5.53
C ILE A 161 -17.43 -27.02 5.77
N PHE A 162 -18.07 -26.29 4.86
CA PHE A 162 -19.49 -25.94 4.93
C PHE A 162 -20.42 -26.97 4.29
N ARG A 163 -19.90 -28.13 3.87
CA ARG A 163 -20.76 -29.22 3.36
C ARG A 163 -21.43 -29.94 4.52
N GLU A 164 -22.75 -29.88 4.55
CA GLU A 164 -23.57 -30.71 5.44
C GLU A 164 -23.66 -32.13 4.85
N GLY A 165 -22.81 -33.04 5.33
CA GLY A 165 -22.81 -34.45 4.91
C GLY A 165 -21.91 -34.77 3.70
N ARG A 166 -22.05 -35.99 3.17
CA ARG A 166 -21.26 -36.45 1.99
C ARG A 166 -21.80 -35.93 0.66
N GLU A 167 -23.09 -35.60 0.60
CA GLU A 167 -23.78 -35.00 -0.53
C GLU A 167 -24.76 -33.98 0.07
N PRO A 168 -24.56 -32.68 -0.19
CA PRO A 168 -24.64 -32.13 -1.54
C PRO A 168 -23.32 -31.54 -2.09
N LYS A 169 -23.18 -31.59 -3.42
CA LYS A 169 -22.12 -30.89 -4.19
C LYS A 169 -22.48 -29.44 -4.53
N VAL A 170 -23.59 -28.94 -4.01
CA VAL A 170 -24.14 -27.61 -4.27
C VAL A 170 -24.28 -26.82 -2.98
N MET A 171 -23.99 -25.54 -3.05
CA MET A 171 -24.23 -24.54 -2.01
C MET A 171 -25.48 -23.76 -2.38
N THR A 172 -26.43 -23.62 -1.45
CA THR A 172 -27.60 -22.75 -1.65
C THR A 172 -27.22 -21.29 -1.37
N ARG A 173 -27.85 -20.37 -2.10
CA ARG A 173 -27.62 -18.93 -1.93
C ARG A 173 -27.85 -18.46 -0.49
N GLN A 174 -28.93 -18.92 0.14
CA GLN A 174 -29.27 -18.56 1.53
C GLN A 174 -28.16 -19.00 2.50
N ARG A 175 -27.62 -20.21 2.32
CA ARG A 175 -26.55 -20.71 3.18
C ARG A 175 -25.26 -19.92 3.01
N LEU A 176 -24.92 -19.56 1.77
CA LEU A 176 -23.76 -18.71 1.50
C LEU A 176 -23.91 -17.32 2.14
N LEU A 177 -25.09 -16.69 2.03
CA LEU A 177 -25.37 -15.40 2.66
C LEU A 177 -25.33 -15.49 4.19
N GLU A 178 -25.87 -16.55 4.76
CA GLU A 178 -25.79 -16.83 6.19
C GLU A 178 -24.33 -16.93 6.64
N ILE A 179 -23.49 -17.69 5.93
CA ILE A 179 -22.06 -17.82 6.25
C ILE A 179 -21.35 -16.45 6.18
N LEU A 180 -21.60 -15.67 5.12
CA LEU A 180 -20.97 -14.36 4.93
C LEU A 180 -21.41 -13.32 5.97
N THR A 181 -22.61 -13.46 6.53
CA THR A 181 -23.16 -12.53 7.54
C THR A 181 -22.86 -12.97 8.98
N THR A 182 -22.65 -14.26 9.23
CA THR A 182 -22.41 -14.80 10.59
C THR A 182 -20.96 -15.13 10.89
N SER A 183 -20.18 -15.51 9.87
CA SER A 183 -18.84 -16.10 10.02
C SER A 183 -17.74 -15.29 9.31
N GLY A 184 -18.08 -14.12 8.75
CA GLY A 184 -17.13 -13.24 8.06
C GLY A 184 -16.49 -12.21 9.00
N ASP A 185 -15.22 -11.85 8.73
CA ASP A 185 -14.51 -10.76 9.43
C ASP A 185 -15.11 -9.37 9.15
N ASN A 186 -15.83 -9.23 8.02
CA ASN A 186 -16.65 -8.07 7.70
C ASN A 186 -18.09 -8.54 7.44
N ILE A 187 -19.01 -8.14 8.32
CA ILE A 187 -20.43 -8.41 8.14
C ILE A 187 -20.92 -7.55 6.97
N LEU A 188 -21.38 -8.19 5.90
CA LEU A 188 -21.89 -7.50 4.72
C LEU A 188 -23.05 -6.57 5.08
N ALA A 189 -23.02 -5.36 4.53
CA ALA A 189 -24.13 -4.42 4.66
C ALA A 189 -25.37 -4.96 3.93
N PRO A 190 -26.59 -4.59 4.36
CA PRO A 190 -27.82 -5.06 3.71
C PRO A 190 -27.90 -4.76 2.20
N ALA A 191 -27.23 -3.70 1.74
CA ALA A 191 -27.14 -3.36 0.32
C ALA A 191 -26.23 -4.33 -0.46
N GLU A 192 -25.12 -4.75 0.15
CA GLU A 192 -24.16 -5.70 -0.44
C GLU A 192 -24.77 -7.11 -0.51
N VAL A 193 -25.53 -7.50 0.51
CA VAL A 193 -26.31 -8.75 0.52
C VAL A 193 -27.29 -8.79 -0.65
N LYS A 194 -28.05 -7.69 -0.87
CA LYS A 194 -28.98 -7.59 -2.01
C LYS A 194 -28.26 -7.65 -3.36
N LEU A 195 -27.09 -7.04 -3.47
CA LEU A 195 -26.28 -7.13 -4.69
C LEU A 195 -25.85 -8.58 -4.96
N LEU A 196 -25.36 -9.28 -3.94
CA LEU A 196 -24.99 -10.70 -4.06
C LEU A 196 -26.20 -11.57 -4.43
N GLU A 197 -27.39 -11.27 -3.90
CA GLU A 197 -28.62 -11.98 -4.26
C GLU A 197 -28.95 -11.90 -5.76
N THR A 198 -28.62 -10.78 -6.41
CA THR A 198 -28.83 -10.58 -7.85
C THR A 198 -27.77 -11.24 -8.72
N LEU A 199 -26.54 -11.41 -8.21
CA LEU A 199 -25.40 -11.95 -8.96
C LEU A 199 -25.28 -13.47 -8.86
N LEU A 200 -25.80 -14.05 -7.77
CA LEU A 200 -25.67 -15.48 -7.47
C LEU A 200 -26.93 -16.26 -7.87
N PRO A 201 -26.78 -17.43 -8.53
CA PRO A 201 -27.89 -18.34 -8.77
C PRO A 201 -28.42 -18.91 -7.43
N GLU A 202 -29.64 -19.44 -7.44
CA GLU A 202 -30.26 -20.02 -6.24
C GLU A 202 -29.47 -21.19 -5.65
N GLU A 203 -28.87 -22.00 -6.53
CA GLU A 203 -27.95 -23.08 -6.19
C GLU A 203 -26.70 -22.97 -7.07
N CYS A 204 -25.53 -23.14 -6.45
CA CYS A 204 -24.24 -23.06 -7.13
C CYS A 204 -23.37 -24.27 -6.75
N PRO A 205 -22.83 -25.03 -7.72
CA PRO A 205 -21.83 -26.05 -7.44
C PRO A 205 -20.61 -25.45 -6.71
N TYR A 206 -20.04 -26.19 -5.77
CA TYR A 206 -18.85 -25.72 -5.04
C TYR A 206 -17.64 -25.43 -5.95
N ASP A 207 -17.51 -26.15 -7.06
CA ASP A 207 -16.44 -25.94 -8.04
C ASP A 207 -16.62 -24.58 -8.75
N GLU A 208 -17.84 -24.28 -9.21
CA GLU A 208 -18.16 -22.97 -9.81
C GLU A 208 -18.06 -21.82 -8.81
N LEU A 209 -18.46 -22.06 -7.56
CA LEU A 209 -18.35 -21.06 -6.50
C LEU A 209 -16.88 -20.74 -6.19
N ALA A 210 -16.01 -21.75 -6.15
CA ALA A 210 -14.57 -21.56 -5.96
C ALA A 210 -13.96 -20.72 -7.10
N ALA A 211 -14.31 -21.04 -8.35
CA ALA A 211 -13.87 -20.28 -9.51
C ALA A 211 -14.36 -18.81 -9.50
N ARG A 212 -15.57 -18.54 -8.97
CA ARG A 212 -16.12 -17.19 -8.87
C ARG A 212 -15.50 -16.34 -7.74
N ILE A 213 -15.10 -16.96 -6.64
CA ILE A 213 -14.51 -16.25 -5.49
C ILE A 213 -13.07 -15.83 -5.80
N GLN A 214 -12.37 -16.64 -6.59
CA GLN A 214 -10.96 -16.50 -6.85
C GLN A 214 -10.58 -15.12 -7.42
N GLY A 215 -9.69 -14.41 -6.74
CA GLY A 215 -9.02 -13.25 -7.33
C GLY A 215 -9.93 -12.08 -7.64
N THR A 216 -11.02 -11.94 -6.89
CA THR A 216 -12.02 -10.90 -7.13
C THR A 216 -11.51 -9.55 -6.63
N TYR A 217 -10.73 -8.89 -7.48
CA TYR A 217 -10.61 -7.44 -7.46
C TYR A 217 -11.26 -6.88 -8.72
N THR A 218 -12.36 -6.17 -8.53
CA THR A 218 -12.93 -5.34 -9.58
C THR A 218 -12.25 -3.98 -9.49
N PRO A 219 -11.41 -3.58 -10.46
CA PRO A 219 -10.85 -2.24 -10.46
C PRO A 219 -11.99 -1.23 -10.45
N PRO A 220 -11.89 -0.16 -9.64
CA PRO A 220 -12.92 0.85 -9.58
C PRO A 220 -13.10 1.45 -10.97
N THR A 221 -14.36 1.55 -11.38
CA THR A 221 -14.72 2.14 -12.67
C THR A 221 -14.30 3.61 -12.72
N ALA A 222 -14.11 4.15 -13.92
CA ALA A 222 -13.77 5.57 -14.10
C ALA A 222 -14.77 6.51 -13.40
N GLN A 223 -16.03 6.08 -13.29
CA GLN A 223 -17.08 6.81 -12.58
C GLN A 223 -16.90 6.75 -11.05
N GLU A 224 -16.53 5.60 -10.49
CA GLU A 224 -16.24 5.46 -9.04
C GLU A 224 -14.96 6.21 -8.65
N LEU A 225 -13.94 6.21 -9.51
CA LEU A 225 -12.73 7.02 -9.31
C LEU A 225 -13.04 8.52 -9.32
N ALA A 226 -13.89 8.98 -10.24
CA ALA A 226 -14.32 10.37 -10.30
C ALA A 226 -15.12 10.78 -9.06
N GLN A 227 -16.05 9.94 -8.61
CA GLN A 227 -16.83 10.18 -7.39
C GLN A 227 -15.94 10.24 -6.14
N LYS A 228 -14.93 9.37 -6.06
CA LYS A 228 -13.99 9.36 -4.95
C LYS A 228 -13.10 10.60 -4.93
N ALA A 229 -12.63 11.04 -6.11
CA ALA A 229 -11.87 12.28 -6.25
C ALA A 229 -12.71 13.53 -5.89
N GLU A 230 -13.99 13.58 -6.31
CA GLU A 230 -14.91 14.64 -5.92
C GLU A 230 -15.15 14.66 -4.41
N ALA A 231 -15.35 13.49 -3.79
CA ALA A 231 -15.55 13.38 -2.35
C ALA A 231 -14.31 13.84 -1.56
N GLU A 232 -13.11 13.48 -2.01
CA GLU A 232 -11.85 13.88 -1.38
C GLU A 232 -11.58 15.39 -1.55
N GLU A 233 -11.89 15.96 -2.72
CA GLU A 233 -11.79 17.41 -2.93
C GLU A 233 -12.78 18.19 -2.04
N LEU A 234 -13.98 17.63 -1.84
CA LEU A 234 -15.02 18.22 -0.98
C LEU A 234 -14.65 18.14 0.51
N GLU A 235 -14.04 17.03 0.96
CA GLU A 235 -13.45 16.95 2.30
C GLU A 235 -12.28 17.91 2.47
N ARG A 236 -11.41 18.04 1.46
CA ARG A 236 -10.28 18.97 1.52
C ARG A 236 -10.76 20.42 1.65
N LYS A 237 -11.78 20.80 0.87
CA LYS A 237 -12.44 22.12 0.98
C LYS A 237 -13.05 22.34 2.37
N ARG A 238 -13.73 21.34 2.94
CA ARG A 238 -14.25 21.41 4.32
C ARG A 238 -13.14 21.60 5.36
N LEU A 239 -12.05 20.85 5.25
CA LEU A 239 -10.90 20.96 6.16
C LEU A 239 -10.17 22.30 6.01
N GLU A 240 -10.09 22.85 4.80
CA GLU A 240 -9.55 24.19 4.55
C GLU A 240 -10.45 25.29 5.12
N GLU A 241 -11.78 25.14 5.04
CA GLU A 241 -12.73 26.07 5.65
C GLU A 241 -12.69 26.02 7.18
N LEU A 242 -12.53 24.83 7.78
CA LEU A 242 -12.33 24.65 9.22
C LEU A 242 -10.98 25.18 9.72
N LYS A 243 -9.98 25.30 8.84
CA LYS A 243 -8.64 25.84 9.16
C LYS A 243 -8.51 27.34 8.91
N LYS A 244 -9.52 28.01 8.33
CA LYS A 244 -9.51 29.48 8.22
C LYS A 244 -9.68 30.09 9.63
N PRO A 245 -8.76 30.96 10.08
CA PRO A 245 -8.97 31.70 11.33
C PRO A 245 -10.24 32.55 11.20
N PRO A 246 -10.98 32.79 12.30
CA PRO A 246 -12.13 33.69 12.26
C PRO A 246 -11.66 35.04 11.72
N VAL A 247 -12.35 35.52 10.69
CA VAL A 247 -12.08 36.83 10.08
C VAL A 247 -12.31 37.87 11.17
N ASP A 248 -11.26 38.60 11.55
CA ASP A 248 -11.41 39.79 12.38
C ASP A 248 -12.36 40.74 11.66
N ASP A 249 -13.55 40.90 12.24
CA ASP A 249 -14.59 41.81 11.78
C ASP A 249 -14.08 43.25 11.95
N PRO A 250 -13.81 44.01 10.87
CA PRO A 250 -13.28 45.36 10.98
C PRO A 250 -14.32 46.39 11.49
N LEU A 251 -15.48 45.95 11.97
CA LEU A 251 -16.52 46.79 12.57
C LEU A 251 -16.78 46.52 14.07
N ALA A 252 -16.02 45.66 14.74
CA ALA A 252 -16.15 45.44 16.18
C ALA A 252 -15.56 46.57 17.07
N GLY A 253 -15.44 47.78 16.53
CA GLY A 253 -14.80 48.93 17.17
C GLY A 253 -15.44 50.28 16.82
N LEU A 254 -16.77 50.32 16.74
CA LEU A 254 -17.56 51.56 16.70
C LEU A 254 -18.60 51.57 17.82
#